data_AF-A0A927CRU0-F1
#
_entry.id   AF-A0A927CRU0-F1
#
_cell.length_a   1.000
_cell.length_b   1.000
_cell.length_c   1.000
_cell.angle_alpha   90.00
_cell.angle_beta   90.00
_cell.angle_gamma   90.00
#
_symmetry.space_group_name_H-M   'P 1'
#
loop_
_entity.id
_entity.type
_entity.pdbx_description
1 polymer ?
#
loop_
_entity_poly.entity_id
_entity_poly.type
_entity_poly.pdbx_seq_one_letter_code
_entity_poly.pdbx_strand_id
1 'polypeptide(L)'
;MTLLTKTRTLNRLLQRAAGKALSFREMAEVLCTTIQTNVFVVSRKGKILGCAAVDVYDHDFIRNLSAEELRFPQDSNSRFLEMQESMTNVKPDPGVFETFQRLGDQEIMTVVPIIGGGDRLGTLVLTRLSGAFDDDDLILAEYGSTIVGMEILRERTEEIEQEVRSRAVVSVAVGSLSFSELEAVEHIFEELDGKEGLLVASKIADRVGITRSVIVNALRKLESAGVIETRSLGMKGTYIKILNHQLLQELDKMKA
;
A
#
# COMPACT_ATOMS: atom_id res chain seq x y z
N MET A 1 -11.07 29.08 15.53
CA MET A 1 -12.21 28.44 14.84
C MET A 1 -13.06 27.74 15.87
N THR A 2 -14.39 27.70 15.72
CA THR A 2 -15.23 26.87 16.60
C THR A 2 -15.01 25.39 16.31
N LEU A 3 -15.22 24.51 17.30
CA LEU A 3 -15.14 23.06 17.13
C LEU A 3 -16.00 22.58 15.95
N LEU A 4 -17.23 23.09 15.81
CA LEU A 4 -18.12 22.77 14.68
C LEU A 4 -17.51 23.11 13.31
N THR A 5 -16.73 24.20 13.22
CA THR A 5 -16.06 24.56 11.96
C THR A 5 -14.92 23.59 11.67
N LYS A 6 -14.15 23.23 12.70
CA LYS A 6 -13.06 22.24 12.62
C LYS A 6 -13.59 20.86 12.18
N THR A 7 -14.67 20.37 12.79
CA THR A 7 -15.30 19.08 12.40
C THR A 7 -15.85 19.10 10.98
N ARG A 8 -16.47 20.21 10.55
CA ARG A 8 -16.91 20.38 9.15
C ARG A 8 -15.75 20.32 8.15
N THR A 9 -14.56 20.79 8.52
CA THR A 9 -13.37 20.66 7.67
C THR A 9 -12.97 19.20 7.50
N LEU A 10 -12.95 18.41 8.58
CA LEU A 10 -12.69 16.96 8.50
C LEU A 10 -13.76 16.21 7.70
N ASN A 11 -15.03 16.59 7.81
CA ASN A 11 -16.11 16.00 7.00
C ASN A 11 -15.91 16.27 5.51
N ARG A 12 -15.46 17.47 5.13
CA ARG A 12 -15.22 17.80 3.72
C ARG A 12 -14.05 17.01 3.14
N LEU A 13 -13.01 16.73 3.92
CA LEU A 13 -11.91 15.84 3.52
C LEU A 13 -12.46 14.45 3.16
N LEU A 14 -13.26 13.85 4.03
CA LEU A 14 -13.95 12.58 3.76
C LEU A 14 -14.84 12.64 2.53
N GLN A 15 -15.65 13.69 2.39
CA GLN A 15 -16.61 13.81 1.27
C GLN A 15 -15.91 14.04 -0.07
N ARG A 16 -14.78 14.74 -0.08
CA ARG A 16 -13.94 14.93 -1.28
C ARG A 16 -13.36 13.63 -1.80
N ALA A 17 -13.24 12.61 -0.96
CA ALA A 17 -12.79 11.30 -1.39
C ALA A 17 -13.62 10.79 -2.58
N ALA A 18 -14.94 11.05 -2.65
CA ALA A 18 -15.80 10.86 -3.84
C ALA A 18 -15.46 9.65 -4.75
N GLY A 19 -15.11 8.50 -4.16
CA GLY A 19 -14.73 7.27 -4.88
C GLY A 19 -13.23 7.10 -5.22
N LYS A 20 -12.36 8.06 -4.91
CA LYS A 20 -10.89 8.01 -5.04
C LYS A 20 -10.23 7.87 -3.66
N ALA A 21 -9.12 7.13 -3.59
CA ALA A 21 -8.36 6.96 -2.36
C ALA A 21 -7.86 8.31 -1.83
N LEU A 22 -7.99 8.53 -0.52
CA LEU A 22 -7.42 9.69 0.16
C LEU A 22 -5.94 9.43 0.44
N SER A 23 -5.11 10.45 0.22
CA SER A 23 -3.71 10.37 0.63
C SER A 23 -3.60 10.53 2.14
N PHE A 24 -2.91 9.62 2.83
CA PHE A 24 -2.56 9.78 4.25
C PHE A 24 -1.82 11.09 4.53
N ARG A 25 -1.06 11.61 3.56
CA ARG A 25 -0.39 12.91 3.69
C ARG A 25 -1.40 14.05 3.74
N GLU A 26 -2.36 14.07 2.82
CA GLU A 26 -3.44 15.09 2.81
C GLU A 26 -4.26 15.02 4.10
N MET A 27 -4.55 13.81 4.61
CA MET A 27 -5.24 13.64 5.88
C MET A 27 -4.43 14.19 7.06
N ALA A 28 -3.12 13.92 7.11
CA ALA A 28 -2.24 14.47 8.13
C ALA A 28 -2.15 16.01 8.05
N GLU A 29 -2.05 16.58 6.85
CA GLU A 29 -2.04 18.03 6.60
C GLU A 29 -3.33 18.71 7.11
N VAL A 30 -4.49 18.12 6.83
CA VAL A 30 -5.78 18.65 7.31
C VAL A 30 -5.90 18.51 8.83
N LEU A 31 -5.49 17.39 9.43
CA LEU A 31 -5.48 17.23 10.88
C LEU A 31 -4.54 18.23 11.56
N CYS A 32 -3.33 18.39 11.01
CA CYS A 32 -2.32 19.32 11.50
C CYS A 32 -2.85 20.76 11.52
N THR A 33 -3.45 21.22 10.42
CA THR A 33 -4.02 22.58 10.34
C THR A 33 -5.30 22.75 11.15
N THR A 34 -6.07 21.67 11.37
CA THR A 34 -7.34 21.75 12.12
C THR A 34 -7.10 21.77 13.63
N ILE A 35 -6.18 20.93 14.11
CA ILE A 35 -5.83 20.79 15.53
C ILE A 35 -4.70 21.75 15.94
N GLN A 36 -3.92 22.26 14.97
CA GLN A 36 -2.73 23.11 15.21
C GLN A 36 -1.64 22.35 15.98
N THR A 37 -1.31 21.15 15.50
CA THR A 37 -0.32 20.24 16.11
C THR A 37 0.44 19.49 15.02
N ASN A 38 1.65 19.03 15.30
CA ASN A 38 2.34 18.09 14.43
C ASN A 38 1.58 16.76 14.48
N VAL A 39 1.44 16.10 13.32
CA VAL A 39 0.64 14.88 13.15
C VAL A 39 1.46 13.83 12.42
N PHE A 40 1.45 12.62 12.95
CA PHE A 40 2.07 11.44 12.33
C PHE A 40 1.07 10.29 12.33
N VAL A 41 0.75 9.80 11.13
CA VAL A 41 -0.06 8.60 10.92
C VAL A 41 0.89 7.42 10.78
N VAL A 42 0.89 6.52 11.76
CA VAL A 42 1.83 5.41 11.87
C VAL A 42 1.10 4.09 11.65
N SER A 43 1.57 3.27 10.72
CA SER A 43 1.08 1.90 10.52
C SER A 43 1.45 1.00 11.70
N ARG A 44 0.78 -0.15 11.83
CA ARG A 44 1.16 -1.19 12.81
C ARG A 44 2.64 -1.63 12.76
N LYS A 45 3.32 -1.49 11.62
CA LYS A 45 4.75 -1.86 11.46
C LYS A 45 5.71 -0.68 11.69
N GLY A 46 5.23 0.44 12.24
CA GLY A 46 6.04 1.64 12.48
C GLY A 46 6.30 2.51 11.25
N LYS A 47 5.87 2.10 10.04
CA LYS A 47 5.94 2.93 8.83
C LYS A 47 5.04 4.14 8.98
N ILE A 48 5.56 5.32 8.68
CA ILE A 48 4.80 6.56 8.67
C ILE A 48 4.09 6.66 7.33
N LEU A 49 2.76 6.55 7.36
CA LEU A 49 1.90 6.60 6.18
C LEU A 49 1.69 8.04 5.69
N GLY A 50 1.61 8.97 6.64
CA GLY A 50 1.44 10.40 6.39
C GLY A 50 1.90 11.20 7.59
N CYS A 51 2.42 12.39 7.34
CA CYS A 51 2.88 13.28 8.39
C CYS A 51 2.78 14.75 7.94
N ALA A 52 2.62 15.63 8.92
CA ALA A 52 2.56 17.06 8.72
C ALA A 52 3.03 17.79 9.99
N ALA A 53 3.78 18.87 9.82
CA ALA A 53 4.16 19.77 10.90
C ALA A 53 3.50 21.14 10.77
N VAL A 54 3.34 21.81 11.91
CA VAL A 54 2.78 23.17 12.01
C VAL A 54 3.79 24.21 11.55
N ASP A 55 5.05 24.05 11.94
CA ASP A 55 6.13 24.92 11.48
C ASP A 55 6.40 24.67 9.99
N VAL A 56 6.51 25.75 9.22
CA VAL A 56 6.63 25.68 7.75
C VAL A 56 7.94 25.03 7.33
N TYR A 57 9.04 25.28 8.04
CA TYR A 57 10.34 24.69 7.72
C TYR A 57 10.38 23.20 8.03
N ASP A 58 9.81 22.80 9.18
CA ASP A 58 9.65 21.39 9.53
C ASP A 58 8.72 20.68 8.54
N HIS A 59 7.65 21.35 8.13
CA HIS A 59 6.69 20.82 7.16
C HIS A 59 7.35 20.54 5.82
N ASP A 60 8.09 21.50 5.28
CA ASP A 60 8.81 21.34 4.01
C ASP A 60 9.90 20.27 4.11
N PHE A 61 10.59 20.17 5.26
CA PHE A 61 11.57 19.11 5.49
C PHE A 61 10.91 17.72 5.47
N ILE A 62 9.84 17.53 6.24
CA ILE A 62 9.10 16.27 6.33
C ILE A 62 8.52 15.87 4.97
N ARG A 63 8.01 16.85 4.21
CA ARG A 63 7.46 16.62 2.88
C ARG A 63 8.50 16.13 1.86
N ASN A 64 9.76 16.53 2.03
CA ASN A 64 10.86 16.13 1.16
C ASN A 64 11.47 14.78 1.51
N LEU A 65 11.13 14.20 2.67
CA LEU A 65 11.58 12.88 3.05
C LEU A 65 10.81 11.80 2.27
N SER A 66 11.51 10.74 1.87
CA SER A 66 10.86 9.62 1.18
C SER A 66 9.92 8.88 2.16
N ALA A 67 8.66 8.71 1.77
CA ALA A 67 7.68 7.98 2.60
C ALA A 67 7.99 6.47 2.73
N GLU A 68 8.92 5.96 1.91
CA GLU A 68 9.32 4.55 1.94
C GLU A 68 10.33 4.23 3.05
N GLU A 69 11.07 5.23 3.53
CA GLU A 69 12.15 5.05 4.52
C GLU A 69 11.78 5.56 5.92
N LEU A 70 10.76 6.41 6.06
CA LEU A 70 10.38 6.96 7.37
C LEU A 70 9.63 5.95 8.25
N ARG A 71 10.27 5.59 9.36
CA ARG A 71 9.73 4.67 10.37
C ARG A 71 10.09 5.14 11.77
N PHE A 72 9.16 4.96 12.70
CA PHE A 72 9.50 5.02 14.12
C PHE A 72 10.38 3.81 14.51
N PRO A 73 11.31 3.99 15.46
CA PRO A 73 12.02 2.88 16.08
C PRO A 73 11.07 1.78 16.58
N GLN A 74 11.50 0.52 16.47
CA GLN A 74 10.64 -0.61 16.83
C GLN A 74 10.18 -0.56 18.29
N ASP A 75 11.05 -0.11 19.20
CA ASP A 75 10.72 0.01 20.63
C ASP A 75 9.63 1.05 20.87
N SER A 76 9.72 2.23 20.25
CA SER A 76 8.70 3.28 20.31
C SER A 76 7.38 2.80 19.70
N ASN A 77 7.43 2.19 18.52
CA ASN A 77 6.23 1.66 17.88
C ASN A 77 5.55 0.58 18.73
N SER A 78 6.32 -0.28 19.41
CA SER A 78 5.78 -1.30 20.30
C SER A 78 5.05 -0.67 21.49
N ARG A 79 5.66 0.33 22.15
CA ARG A 79 5.01 1.10 23.21
C ARG A 79 3.71 1.77 22.76
N PHE A 80 3.70 2.34 21.55
CA PHE A 80 2.49 2.95 21.00
C PHE A 80 1.36 1.93 20.77
N LEU A 81 1.70 0.71 20.36
CA LEU A 81 0.71 -0.35 20.11
C LEU A 81 0.13 -0.94 21.40
N GLU A 82 0.85 -0.87 22.52
CA GLU A 82 0.37 -1.30 23.84
C GLU A 82 -0.74 -0.37 24.37
N MET A 83 -0.69 0.92 24.04
CA MET A 83 -1.70 1.91 24.43
C MET A 83 -3.04 1.63 23.74
N GLN A 84 -4.01 1.03 24.44
CA GLN A 84 -5.33 0.69 23.87
C GLN A 84 -6.31 1.86 23.84
N GLU A 85 -6.07 2.89 24.64
CA GLU A 85 -6.87 4.11 24.73
C GLU A 85 -6.00 5.33 24.42
N SER A 86 -6.64 6.47 24.18
CA SER A 86 -5.97 7.74 23.92
C SER A 86 -5.13 8.16 25.14
N MET A 87 -3.81 8.24 24.97
CA MET A 87 -2.90 8.76 25.97
C MET A 87 -2.70 10.25 25.72
N THR A 88 -3.17 11.10 26.62
CA THR A 88 -3.25 12.54 26.38
C THR A 88 -2.23 13.29 27.23
N ASN A 89 -1.65 14.36 26.66
CA ASN A 89 -0.74 15.26 27.36
C ASN A 89 0.46 14.59 28.05
N VAL A 90 1.00 13.52 27.46
CA VAL A 90 2.14 12.78 28.00
C VAL A 90 3.46 13.38 27.51
N LYS A 91 4.56 13.03 28.18
CA LYS A 91 5.91 13.37 27.70
C LYS A 91 6.15 12.69 26.34
N PRO A 92 6.72 13.41 25.35
CA PRO A 92 7.05 12.81 24.06
C PRO A 92 8.00 11.63 24.18
N ASP A 93 7.71 10.58 23.42
CA ASP A 93 8.55 9.40 23.35
C ASP A 93 9.88 9.74 22.67
N PRO A 94 11.04 9.20 23.13
CA PRO A 94 12.34 9.43 22.50
C PRO A 94 12.36 9.17 20.98
N GLY A 95 11.56 8.21 20.51
CA GLY A 95 11.46 7.88 19.10
C GLY A 95 10.95 9.02 18.22
N VAL A 96 10.22 10.00 18.78
CA VAL A 96 9.83 11.21 18.04
C VAL A 96 11.06 12.01 17.65
N PHE A 97 11.98 12.24 18.60
CA PHE A 97 13.21 12.99 18.36
C PHE A 97 14.21 12.22 17.51
N GLU A 98 14.30 10.90 17.70
CA GLU A 98 15.17 10.04 16.87
C GLU A 98 14.73 10.06 15.40
N THR A 99 13.42 9.99 15.15
CA THR A 99 12.85 10.02 13.79
C THR A 99 12.89 11.42 13.19
N PHE A 100 12.67 12.45 14.03
CA PHE A 100 12.53 13.83 13.60
C PHE A 100 13.42 14.78 14.41
N GLN A 101 14.74 14.68 14.22
CA GLN A 101 15.72 15.48 14.96
C GLN A 101 15.54 17.00 14.82
N ARG A 102 14.87 17.46 13.75
CA ARG A 102 14.66 18.88 13.45
C ARG A 102 13.40 19.48 14.06
N LEU A 103 12.45 18.65 14.51
CA LEU A 103 11.16 19.09 15.04
C LEU A 103 11.26 19.84 16.38
N GLY A 104 12.47 20.12 16.87
CA GLY A 104 12.72 20.79 18.15
C GLY A 104 12.24 19.97 19.35
N ASP A 105 12.41 20.53 20.55
CA ASP A 105 11.97 19.93 21.80
C ASP A 105 10.45 20.07 21.94
N GLN A 106 9.71 19.09 21.40
CA GLN A 106 8.28 18.92 21.68
C GLN A 106 8.12 18.73 23.20
N GLU A 107 7.19 19.45 23.82
CA GLU A 107 6.95 19.33 25.27
C GLU A 107 5.87 18.30 25.57
N ILE A 108 4.87 18.17 24.68
CA ILE A 108 3.66 17.41 24.94
C ILE A 108 3.28 16.57 23.73
N MET A 109 2.91 15.31 24.01
CA MET A 109 2.46 14.32 23.04
C MET A 109 1.09 13.79 23.42
N THR A 110 0.27 13.52 22.41
CA THR A 110 -0.95 12.73 22.52
C THR A 110 -0.86 11.56 21.55
N VAL A 111 -1.23 10.37 22.01
CA VAL A 111 -1.19 9.14 21.21
C VAL A 111 -2.61 8.58 21.14
N VAL A 112 -3.15 8.50 19.92
CA VAL A 112 -4.51 8.02 19.67
C VAL A 112 -4.45 6.71 18.88
N PRO A 113 -5.02 5.61 19.39
CA PRO A 113 -5.13 4.36 18.65
C PRO A 113 -5.95 4.51 17.36
N ILE A 114 -5.44 3.99 16.24
CA ILE A 114 -6.21 3.87 15.00
C ILE A 114 -6.83 2.48 14.96
N ILE A 115 -8.14 2.42 15.15
CA ILE A 115 -8.93 1.19 15.19
C ILE A 115 -9.90 1.19 14.00
N GLY A 116 -10.01 0.07 13.32
CA GLY A 116 -11.01 -0.13 12.27
C GLY A 116 -11.35 -1.60 12.09
N GLY A 117 -12.63 -1.90 11.87
CA GLY A 117 -13.11 -3.27 11.71
C GLY A 117 -12.97 -4.14 12.97
N GLY A 118 -12.74 -3.52 14.13
CA GLY A 118 -12.44 -4.20 15.40
C GLY A 118 -10.94 -4.43 15.67
N ASP A 119 -10.08 -4.14 14.70
CA ASP A 119 -8.64 -4.37 14.80
C ASP A 119 -7.83 -3.09 15.00
N ARG A 120 -6.68 -3.21 15.67
CA ARG A 120 -5.66 -2.15 15.74
C ARG A 120 -4.92 -2.03 14.41
N LEU A 121 -5.15 -0.94 13.68
CA LEU A 121 -4.59 -0.69 12.35
C LEU A 121 -3.28 0.10 12.39
N GLY A 122 -3.14 0.97 13.38
CA GLY A 122 -1.99 1.87 13.51
C GLY A 122 -2.13 2.82 14.71
N THR A 123 -1.36 3.89 14.70
CA THR A 123 -1.33 4.91 15.76
C THR A 123 -1.30 6.29 15.13
N LEU A 124 -2.13 7.20 15.62
CA LEU A 124 -2.05 8.61 15.34
C LEU A 124 -1.26 9.28 16.47
N VAL A 125 -0.10 9.83 16.15
CA VAL A 125 0.76 10.53 17.12
C VAL A 125 0.66 12.03 16.85
N LEU A 126 0.36 12.79 17.90
CA LEU A 126 0.27 14.24 17.86
C LEU A 126 1.31 14.82 18.81
N THR A 127 2.08 15.81 18.36
CA THR A 127 3.06 16.50 19.22
C THR A 127 2.98 18.00 19.04
N ARG A 128 3.19 18.73 20.14
CA ARG A 128 3.22 20.20 20.15
C ARG A 128 4.30 20.72 21.07
N LEU A 129 4.82 21.89 20.71
CA LEU A 129 5.87 22.59 21.46
C LEU A 129 5.39 23.10 22.82
N SER A 130 4.12 23.48 22.97
CA SER A 130 3.61 23.99 24.24
C SER A 130 2.08 23.90 24.37
N GLY A 131 1.63 23.97 25.63
CA GLY A 131 0.23 23.92 26.05
C GLY A 131 -0.37 22.51 26.00
N ALA A 132 -1.45 22.28 26.75
CA ALA A 132 -2.14 20.99 26.77
C ALA A 132 -3.19 20.85 25.65
N PHE A 133 -3.35 19.65 25.11
CA PHE A 133 -4.49 19.22 24.32
C PHE A 133 -5.74 19.21 25.21
N ASP A 134 -6.72 20.01 24.82
CA ASP A 134 -8.03 20.08 25.48
C ASP A 134 -9.03 19.10 24.86
N ASP A 135 -10.22 19.02 25.42
CA ASP A 135 -11.26 18.09 24.95
C ASP A 135 -11.65 18.35 23.48
N ASP A 136 -11.64 19.61 23.03
CA ASP A 136 -11.92 19.97 21.63
C ASP A 136 -10.86 19.38 20.69
N ASP A 137 -9.57 19.47 21.06
CA ASP A 137 -8.47 18.87 20.32
C ASP A 137 -8.55 17.33 20.32
N LEU A 138 -8.90 16.74 21.47
CA LEU A 138 -9.04 15.28 21.61
C LEU A 138 -10.19 14.72 20.77
N ILE A 139 -11.35 15.40 20.75
CA ILE A 139 -12.48 15.05 19.89
C ILE A 139 -12.04 15.01 18.42
N LEU A 140 -11.26 16.00 17.99
CA LEU A 140 -10.77 16.07 16.60
C LEU A 140 -9.71 15.00 16.32
N ALA A 141 -8.86 14.69 17.29
CA ALA A 141 -7.84 13.65 17.14
C ALA A 141 -8.47 12.25 17.03
N GLU A 142 -9.46 11.92 17.87
CA GLU A 142 -10.17 10.64 17.80
C GLU A 142 -11.06 10.54 16.56
N TYR A 143 -11.71 11.64 16.19
CA TYR A 143 -12.47 11.69 14.95
C TYR A 143 -11.57 11.51 13.72
N GLY A 144 -10.41 12.19 13.72
CA GLY A 144 -9.36 12.02 12.72
C GLY A 144 -8.82 10.60 12.66
N SER A 145 -8.57 9.98 13.82
CA SER A 145 -8.13 8.58 13.92
C SER A 145 -9.13 7.64 13.26
N THR A 146 -10.42 7.83 13.51
CA THR A 146 -11.50 7.04 12.88
C THR A 146 -11.51 7.21 11.36
N ILE A 147 -11.35 8.45 10.86
CA ILE A 147 -11.26 8.76 9.43
C ILE A 147 -10.09 8.01 8.78
N VAL A 148 -8.91 8.11 9.40
CA VAL A 148 -7.71 7.44 8.92
C VAL A 148 -7.88 5.91 8.95
N GLY A 149 -8.51 5.36 9.99
CA GLY A 149 -8.80 3.94 10.10
C GLY A 149 -9.69 3.42 8.98
N MET A 150 -10.73 4.18 8.61
CA MET A 150 -11.58 3.84 7.46
C MET A 150 -10.80 3.81 6.14
N GLU A 151 -9.89 4.75 5.93
CA GLU A 151 -9.08 4.79 4.70
C GLU A 151 -8.08 3.63 4.65
N ILE A 152 -7.47 3.25 5.78
CA ILE A 152 -6.58 2.06 5.84
C ILE A 152 -7.36 0.79 5.47
N LEU A 153 -8.58 0.62 5.97
CA LEU A 153 -9.41 -0.55 5.63
C LEU A 153 -9.79 -0.55 4.15
N ARG A 154 -10.11 0.63 3.61
CA ARG A 154 -10.44 0.78 2.21
C ARG A 154 -9.28 0.40 1.31
N GLU A 155 -8.08 0.92 1.55
CA GLU A 155 -6.87 0.59 0.78
C GLU A 155 -6.61 -0.92 0.81
N ARG A 156 -6.72 -1.57 1.98
CA ARG A 156 -6.59 -3.03 2.09
C ARG A 156 -7.67 -3.78 1.30
N THR A 157 -8.91 -3.29 1.32
CA THR A 157 -10.00 -3.92 0.58
C THR A 157 -9.77 -3.80 -0.92
N GLU A 158 -9.35 -2.63 -1.41
CA GLU A 158 -8.99 -2.41 -2.81
C GLU A 158 -7.80 -3.29 -3.24
N GLU A 159 -6.79 -3.45 -2.39
CA GLU A 159 -5.64 -4.34 -2.64
C GLU A 159 -6.09 -5.82 -2.76
N ILE A 160 -6.93 -6.29 -1.84
CA ILE A 160 -7.49 -7.66 -1.89
C ILE A 160 -8.37 -7.84 -3.14
N GLU A 161 -9.23 -6.88 -3.46
CA GLU A 161 -10.07 -6.93 -4.67
C GLU A 161 -9.24 -6.97 -5.95
N GLN A 162 -8.15 -6.19 -6.02
CA GLN A 162 -7.20 -6.23 -7.12
C GLN A 162 -6.50 -7.58 -7.21
N GLU A 163 -6.07 -8.15 -6.08
CA GLU A 163 -5.43 -9.46 -6.03
C GLU A 163 -6.39 -10.58 -6.50
N VAL A 164 -7.64 -10.54 -6.06
CA VAL A 164 -8.70 -11.47 -6.47
C VAL A 164 -9.02 -11.32 -7.95
N ARG A 165 -9.18 -10.09 -8.45
CA ARG A 165 -9.42 -9.82 -9.87
C ARG A 165 -8.25 -10.29 -10.73
N SER A 166 -7.03 -9.97 -10.31
CA SER A 166 -5.80 -10.43 -10.95
C SER A 166 -5.80 -11.96 -11.08
N ARG A 167 -6.22 -12.66 -10.02
CA ARG A 167 -6.20 -14.13 -9.99
C ARG A 167 -7.27 -14.71 -10.88
N ALA A 168 -8.45 -14.09 -10.89
CA ALA A 168 -9.55 -14.47 -11.76
C ALA A 168 -9.18 -14.34 -13.25
N VAL A 169 -8.47 -13.26 -13.65
CA VAL A 169 -7.99 -13.08 -15.02
C VAL A 169 -7.05 -14.21 -15.43
N VAL A 170 -6.09 -14.56 -14.57
CA VAL A 170 -5.18 -15.69 -14.81
C VAL A 170 -5.94 -17.01 -14.90
N SER A 171 -6.85 -17.27 -13.96
CA SER A 171 -7.63 -18.51 -13.93
C SER A 171 -8.47 -18.71 -15.20
N VAL A 172 -9.11 -17.66 -15.70
CA VAL A 172 -9.86 -17.71 -16.98
C VAL A 172 -8.92 -17.93 -18.17
N ALA A 173 -7.75 -17.27 -18.18
CA ALA A 173 -6.78 -17.43 -19.26
C ALA A 173 -6.23 -18.86 -19.33
N VAL A 174 -5.80 -19.40 -18.19
CA VAL A 174 -5.29 -20.78 -18.08
C VAL A 174 -6.39 -21.79 -18.39
N GLY A 175 -7.61 -21.58 -17.89
CA GLY A 175 -8.76 -22.44 -18.18
C GLY A 175 -9.21 -22.44 -19.66
N SER A 176 -8.77 -21.47 -20.46
CA SER A 176 -9.03 -21.42 -21.90
C SER A 176 -8.02 -22.25 -22.73
N LEU A 177 -6.92 -22.70 -22.12
CA LEU A 177 -5.91 -23.52 -22.75
C LEU A 177 -6.39 -24.98 -22.83
N SER A 178 -6.16 -25.62 -23.98
CA SER A 178 -6.28 -27.08 -24.11
C SER A 178 -5.12 -27.78 -23.39
N PHE A 179 -5.25 -29.08 -23.14
CA PHE A 179 -4.23 -29.87 -22.46
C PHE A 179 -2.82 -29.69 -23.06
N SER A 180 -2.68 -29.82 -24.38
CA SER A 180 -1.39 -29.62 -25.06
C SER A 180 -0.91 -28.16 -25.04
N GLU A 181 -1.82 -27.18 -25.00
CA GLU A 181 -1.44 -25.77 -24.86
C GLU A 181 -0.97 -25.43 -23.44
N LEU A 182 -1.57 -26.05 -22.43
CA LEU A 182 -1.15 -25.93 -21.03
C LEU A 182 0.24 -26.52 -20.83
N GLU A 183 0.46 -27.76 -21.30
CA GLU A 183 1.77 -28.43 -21.27
C GLU A 183 2.84 -27.61 -22.00
N ALA A 184 2.49 -27.04 -23.16
CA ALA A 184 3.38 -26.13 -23.89
C ALA A 184 3.76 -24.91 -23.05
N VAL A 185 2.78 -24.29 -22.38
CA VAL A 185 2.97 -23.09 -21.56
C VAL A 185 3.84 -23.37 -20.34
N GLU A 186 3.67 -24.53 -19.69
CA GLU A 186 4.51 -24.94 -18.56
C GLU A 186 5.99 -24.99 -18.95
N HIS A 187 6.31 -25.70 -20.04
CA HIS A 187 7.69 -25.80 -20.53
C HIS A 187 8.27 -24.46 -21.00
N ILE A 188 7.44 -23.58 -21.57
CA ILE A 188 7.86 -22.23 -21.96
C ILE A 188 8.29 -21.43 -20.74
N PHE A 189 7.52 -21.47 -19.65
CA PHE A 189 7.81 -20.70 -18.44
C PHE A 189 8.88 -21.35 -17.55
N GLU A 190 9.10 -22.66 -17.64
CA GLU A 190 10.27 -23.32 -17.04
C GLU A 190 11.59 -22.93 -17.71
N GLU A 191 11.57 -22.62 -19.01
CA GLU A 191 12.76 -22.16 -19.75
C GLU A 191 13.01 -20.65 -19.63
N LEU A 192 12.03 -19.89 -19.13
CA LEU A 192 12.17 -18.45 -18.89
C LEU A 192 12.91 -18.21 -17.58
N ASP A 193 14.08 -17.55 -17.65
CA ASP A 193 14.83 -17.14 -16.48
C ASP A 193 14.23 -15.85 -15.86
N GLY A 194 13.14 -16.02 -15.11
CA GLY A 194 12.46 -14.95 -14.39
C GLY A 194 11.14 -14.50 -15.02
N LYS A 195 10.85 -13.19 -14.98
CA LYS A 195 9.56 -12.61 -15.42
C LYS A 195 9.52 -12.24 -16.90
N GLU A 196 10.65 -12.27 -17.58
CA GLU A 196 10.76 -11.90 -18.99
C GLU A 196 11.92 -12.63 -19.67
N GLY A 197 11.83 -12.84 -20.98
CA GLY A 197 12.90 -13.48 -21.73
C GLY A 197 12.55 -13.78 -23.17
N LEU A 198 13.53 -14.35 -23.88
CA LEU A 198 13.43 -14.66 -25.30
C LEU A 198 13.13 -16.14 -25.51
N LEU A 199 12.00 -16.42 -26.15
CA LEU A 199 11.58 -17.77 -26.49
C LEU A 199 11.80 -18.08 -27.97
N VAL A 200 12.38 -19.24 -28.27
CA VAL A 200 12.42 -19.77 -29.64
C VAL A 200 11.46 -20.95 -29.75
N ALA A 201 10.25 -20.71 -30.27
CA ALA A 201 9.17 -21.71 -30.31
C ALA A 201 9.54 -23.03 -31.01
N SER A 202 10.44 -23.01 -32.00
CA SER A 202 10.91 -24.26 -32.64
C SER A 202 11.72 -25.14 -31.69
N LYS A 203 12.54 -24.56 -30.80
CA LYS A 203 13.35 -25.34 -29.84
C LYS A 203 12.47 -26.04 -28.81
N ILE A 204 11.42 -25.37 -28.34
CA ILE A 204 10.45 -25.96 -27.40
C ILE A 204 9.65 -27.07 -28.10
N ALA A 205 9.15 -26.80 -29.31
CA ALA A 205 8.38 -27.75 -30.09
C ALA A 205 9.13 -29.08 -30.30
N ASP A 206 10.40 -28.99 -30.71
CA ASP A 206 11.22 -30.18 -30.98
C ASP A 206 11.57 -30.96 -29.69
N ARG A 207 11.66 -30.28 -28.54
CA ARG A 207 12.00 -30.89 -27.24
C ARG A 207 10.82 -31.60 -26.60
N VAL A 208 9.66 -30.96 -26.60
CA VAL A 208 8.43 -31.45 -25.94
C VAL A 208 7.63 -32.36 -26.87
N GLY A 209 7.92 -32.35 -28.18
CA GLY A 209 7.20 -33.18 -29.16
C GLY A 209 5.83 -32.62 -29.55
N ILE A 210 5.64 -31.30 -29.40
CA ILE A 210 4.41 -30.59 -29.76
C ILE A 210 4.60 -29.76 -31.03
N THR A 211 3.49 -29.43 -31.71
CA THR A 211 3.56 -28.58 -32.90
C THR A 211 3.77 -27.10 -32.51
N ARG A 212 4.50 -26.35 -33.34
CA ARG A 212 4.71 -24.90 -33.11
C ARG A 212 3.40 -24.10 -33.05
N SER A 213 2.35 -24.56 -33.73
CA SER A 213 1.03 -23.92 -33.69
C SER A 213 0.38 -23.99 -32.31
N VAL A 214 0.59 -25.06 -31.54
CA VAL A 214 0.12 -25.18 -30.15
C VAL A 214 0.75 -24.09 -29.29
N ILE A 215 2.09 -23.92 -29.37
CA ILE A 215 2.81 -22.86 -28.64
C ILE A 215 2.28 -21.47 -29.00
N VAL A 216 2.16 -21.18 -30.30
CA VAL A 216 1.69 -19.85 -30.75
C VAL A 216 0.26 -19.58 -30.32
N ASN A 217 -0.63 -20.58 -30.36
CA ASN A 217 -2.02 -20.42 -29.91
C ASN A 217 -2.11 -20.21 -28.40
N ALA A 218 -1.33 -20.96 -27.62
CA ALA A 218 -1.28 -20.80 -26.16
C ALA A 218 -0.81 -19.39 -25.76
N LEU A 219 0.28 -18.91 -26.37
CA LEU A 219 0.77 -17.55 -26.16
C LEU A 219 -0.25 -16.49 -26.57
N ARG A 220 -0.95 -16.68 -27.70
CA ARG A 220 -2.01 -15.76 -28.15
C ARG A 220 -3.17 -15.68 -27.15
N LYS A 221 -3.57 -16.81 -26.55
CA LYS A 221 -4.65 -16.84 -25.54
C LYS A 221 -4.25 -16.08 -24.27
N LEU A 222 -3.03 -16.30 -23.77
CA LEU A 222 -2.50 -15.60 -22.60
C LEU A 222 -2.32 -14.10 -22.85
N GLU A 223 -1.85 -13.72 -24.05
CA GLU A 223 -1.71 -12.32 -24.45
C GLU A 223 -3.07 -11.64 -24.60
N SER A 224 -4.07 -12.32 -25.18
CA SER A 224 -5.43 -11.80 -25.32
C SER A 224 -6.11 -11.55 -23.97
N ALA A 225 -5.75 -12.32 -22.94
CA ALA A 225 -6.22 -12.12 -21.57
C ALA A 225 -5.44 -11.04 -20.80
N GLY A 226 -4.41 -10.44 -21.40
CA GLY A 226 -3.56 -9.44 -20.75
C GLY A 226 -2.67 -10.00 -19.65
N VAL A 227 -2.44 -11.31 -19.65
CA VAL A 227 -1.60 -12.00 -18.64
C VAL A 227 -0.12 -11.90 -19.01
N ILE A 228 0.18 -11.89 -20.32
CA ILE A 228 1.51 -11.72 -20.87
C ILE A 228 1.51 -10.70 -21.99
N GLU A 229 2.70 -10.20 -22.33
CA GLU A 229 2.96 -9.42 -23.53
C GLU A 229 3.95 -10.18 -24.41
N THR A 230 3.67 -10.26 -25.71
CA THR A 230 4.58 -10.89 -26.67
C THR A 230 5.08 -9.89 -27.70
N ARG A 231 6.37 -9.99 -28.06
CA ARG A 231 6.96 -9.18 -29.13
C ARG A 231 7.79 -10.07 -30.04
N SER A 232 7.34 -10.23 -31.29
CA SER A 232 8.09 -10.96 -32.30
C SER A 232 9.39 -10.24 -32.66
N LEU A 233 10.52 -10.96 -32.59
CA LEU A 233 11.83 -10.53 -33.07
C LEU A 233 12.23 -11.28 -34.36
N GLY A 234 11.24 -11.81 -35.09
CA GLY A 234 11.44 -12.59 -36.30
C GLY A 234 12.22 -13.87 -36.04
N MET A 235 13.30 -14.10 -36.79
CA MET A 235 14.12 -15.32 -36.69
C MET A 235 14.83 -15.48 -35.33
N LYS A 236 14.95 -14.40 -34.55
CA LYS A 236 15.56 -14.46 -33.21
C LYS A 236 14.64 -15.08 -32.16
N GLY A 237 13.33 -15.19 -32.44
CA GLY A 237 12.33 -15.69 -31.52
C GLY A 237 11.31 -14.62 -31.12
N THR A 238 10.57 -14.90 -30.06
CA THR A 238 9.55 -14.02 -29.48
C THR A 238 9.96 -13.64 -28.08
N TYR A 239 10.05 -12.34 -27.81
CA TYR A 239 10.21 -11.85 -26.45
C TYR A 239 8.88 -11.97 -25.72
N ILE A 240 8.91 -12.50 -24.50
CA ILE A 240 7.74 -12.68 -23.64
C ILE A 240 8.00 -11.95 -22.33
N LYS A 241 7.00 -11.24 -21.85
CA LYS A 241 6.99 -10.61 -20.53
C LYS A 241 5.72 -10.98 -19.79
N ILE A 242 5.86 -11.46 -18.56
CA ILE A 242 4.74 -11.76 -17.67
C ILE A 242 4.23 -10.44 -17.07
N LEU A 243 2.99 -10.09 -17.36
CA LEU A 243 2.32 -8.90 -16.81
C LEU A 243 1.69 -9.21 -15.46
N ASN A 244 1.16 -10.43 -15.30
CA ASN A 244 0.51 -10.87 -14.07
C ASN A 244 1.36 -11.90 -13.31
N HIS A 245 1.84 -11.52 -12.13
CA HIS A 245 2.70 -12.35 -11.29
C HIS A 245 2.02 -13.63 -10.76
N GLN A 246 0.69 -13.70 -10.75
CA GLN A 246 -0.05 -14.88 -10.31
C GLN A 246 -0.09 -15.99 -11.36
N LEU A 247 0.36 -15.75 -12.60
CA LEU A 247 0.40 -16.75 -13.66
C LEU A 247 1.16 -18.01 -13.22
N LEU A 248 2.40 -17.84 -12.75
CA LEU A 248 3.25 -18.97 -12.37
C LEU A 248 2.63 -19.80 -11.24
N GLN A 249 2.05 -19.12 -10.24
CA GLN A 249 1.40 -19.78 -9.11
C GLN A 249 0.15 -20.57 -9.51
N GLU A 250 -0.63 -20.09 -10.49
CA GLU A 250 -1.81 -20.82 -10.97
C GLU A 250 -1.42 -21.99 -11.89
N LEU A 251 -0.37 -21.86 -12.69
CA LEU A 251 0.18 -22.99 -13.47
C LEU A 251 0.65 -24.12 -12.53
N ASP A 252 1.38 -23.80 -11.47
CA ASP A 252 1.86 -24.80 -10.51
C ASP A 252 0.72 -25.53 -9.77
N LYS A 253 -0.44 -24.88 -9.57
CA LYS A 253 -1.61 -25.53 -8.95
C LYS A 253 -2.28 -26.55 -9.87
N MET A 254 -2.20 -26.37 -11.19
CA MET A 254 -2.78 -27.30 -12.15
C MET A 254 -1.89 -28.51 -12.44
N LYS A 255 -0.62 -28.47 -12.00
CA LYS A 255 0.30 -29.61 -12.04
C LYS A 255 -0.03 -30.69 -10.99
N ALA A 256 -0.80 -30.35 -9.95
CA ALA A 256 -1.16 -31.23 -8.82
C ALA A 256 -2.54 -31.89 -9.04
#